data_AF-A0A9E5QSG8-F1
#
_entry.id   AF-A0A9E5QSG8-F1
#
_cell.length_a   1.000
_cell.length_b   1.000
_cell.length_c   1.000
_cell.angle_alpha   90.00
_cell.angle_beta   90.00
_cell.angle_gamma   90.00
#
_symmetry.space_group_name_H-M   'P 1'
#
loop_
_entity.id
_entity.type
_entity.pdbx_description
1 polymer ?
#
loop_
_entity_poly.entity_id
_entity_poly.type
_entity_poly.pdbx_seq_one_letter_code
_entity_poly.pdbx_strand_id
1 'polypeptide(L)'
;MPQHYSRIFGLDFTSAPSRRKPIVCAEAIRTDGQLNVLRFLPLTSWAAFELWLGTPGEWLAGVDFPLSQPRCWLAAMGWGETWPEMIAMLAGLTKAEFVACLDDYRAQQPVGARSIGA
;
A
#
# COMPACT_ATOMS: atom_id res chain seq x y z
N MET A 1 22.11 -9.53 28.34
CA MET A 1 21.11 -8.57 27.84
C MET A 1 20.08 -9.35 27.05
N PRO A 2 18.77 -9.24 27.33
CA PRO A 2 17.77 -9.91 26.49
C PRO A 2 17.86 -9.28 25.10
N GLN A 3 18.12 -10.10 24.08
CA GLN A 3 17.94 -9.66 22.71
C GLN A 3 16.43 -9.51 22.50
N HIS A 4 15.91 -8.28 22.57
CA HIS A 4 14.53 -8.01 22.20
C HIS A 4 14.42 -8.23 20.69
N TYR A 5 14.09 -9.46 20.29
CA TYR A 5 13.70 -9.76 18.92
C TYR A 5 12.34 -9.12 18.68
N SER A 6 12.32 -7.85 18.29
CA SER A 6 11.11 -7.22 17.78
C SER A 6 10.67 -7.98 16.53
N ARG A 7 9.42 -8.43 16.49
CA ARG A 7 8.82 -9.02 15.29
C ARG A 7 8.67 -7.91 14.26
N ILE A 8 9.24 -8.09 13.08
CA ILE A 8 9.17 -7.14 11.99
C ILE A 8 8.40 -7.78 10.86
N PHE A 9 7.46 -7.04 10.29
CA PHE A 9 6.65 -7.48 9.18
C PHE A 9 6.87 -6.59 7.95
N GLY A 10 6.98 -7.20 6.77
CA GLY A 10 6.94 -6.51 5.49
C GLY A 10 5.68 -6.92 4.72
N LEU A 11 4.88 -5.97 4.26
CA LEU A 11 3.61 -6.25 3.60
C LEU A 11 3.59 -5.74 2.17
N ASP A 12 3.38 -6.66 1.24
CA ASP A 12 2.94 -6.36 -0.13
C ASP A 12 1.40 -6.29 -0.13
N PHE A 13 0.88 -5.07 -0.21
CA PHE A 13 -0.54 -4.81 -0.01
C PHE A 13 -1.34 -4.88 -1.30
N THR A 14 -2.58 -5.32 -1.20
CA THR A 14 -3.56 -5.16 -2.27
C THR A 14 -4.87 -4.65 -1.71
N SER A 15 -5.50 -3.72 -2.44
CA SER A 15 -6.83 -3.20 -2.12
C SER A 15 -7.98 -4.17 -2.44
N ALA A 16 -7.69 -5.35 -2.97
CA ALA A 16 -8.66 -6.39 -3.30
C ALA A 16 -8.14 -7.79 -2.91
N PRO A 17 -7.94 -8.06 -1.61
CA PRO A 17 -7.39 -9.33 -1.15
C PRO A 17 -8.31 -10.49 -1.52
N SER A 18 -7.73 -11.54 -2.07
CA SER A 18 -8.42 -12.78 -2.41
C SER A 18 -7.47 -13.98 -2.32
N ARG A 19 -7.97 -15.19 -2.55
CA ARG A 19 -7.12 -16.40 -2.62
C ARG A 19 -6.10 -16.35 -3.76
N ARG A 20 -6.40 -15.66 -4.87
CA ARG A 20 -5.50 -15.53 -6.03
C ARG A 20 -4.55 -14.33 -5.91
N LYS A 21 -4.89 -13.35 -5.06
CA LYS A 21 -4.11 -12.14 -4.82
C LYS A 21 -4.19 -11.79 -3.32
N PRO A 22 -3.49 -12.54 -2.45
CA PRO A 22 -3.47 -12.23 -1.03
C PRO A 22 -2.64 -10.96 -0.76
N ILE A 23 -2.88 -10.32 0.38
CA ILE A 23 -1.85 -9.46 1.00
C ILE A 23 -0.77 -10.41 1.54
N VAL A 24 0.47 -10.24 1.09
CA VAL A 24 1.58 -11.11 1.52
C VAL A 24 2.35 -10.42 2.63
N CYS A 25 2.40 -11.07 3.80
CA CYS A 25 3.13 -10.57 4.96
C CYS A 25 4.37 -11.44 5.20
N ALA A 26 5.56 -10.87 5.04
CA ALA A 26 6.81 -11.49 5.44
C ALA A 26 7.04 -11.23 6.93
N GLU A 27 7.05 -12.28 7.75
CA GLU A 27 7.42 -12.20 9.16
C GLU A 27 8.92 -12.41 9.32
N ALA A 28 9.57 -11.52 10.06
CA ALA A 28 10.99 -11.55 10.31
C ALA A 28 11.35 -11.17 11.75
N ILE A 29 12.56 -11.55 12.17
CA ILE A 29 13.18 -11.09 13.42
C ILE A 29 14.49 -10.37 13.10
N ARG A 30 14.78 -9.33 13.87
CA ARG A 30 16.07 -8.63 13.79
C ARG A 30 17.05 -9.19 14.80
N THR A 31 18.22 -9.62 14.34
CA THR A 31 19.30 -10.18 15.17
C THR A 31 20.63 -9.68 14.66
N ASP A 32 21.46 -9.10 15.53
CA ASP A 32 22.84 -8.66 15.18
C ASP A 32 22.93 -7.82 13.90
N GLY A 33 21.99 -6.88 13.72
CA GLY A 33 21.93 -6.01 12.55
C GLY A 33 21.36 -6.64 11.28
N GLN A 34 21.02 -7.93 11.31
CA GLN A 34 20.41 -8.65 10.20
C GLN A 34 18.91 -8.84 10.41
N LEU A 35 18.17 -8.92 9.30
CA LEU A 35 16.76 -9.25 9.29
C LEU A 35 16.57 -10.68 8.76
N ASN A 36 16.13 -11.59 9.62
CA ASN A 36 15.92 -12.98 9.28
C ASN A 36 14.44 -13.22 9.01
N VAL A 37 14.08 -13.48 7.75
CA VAL A 37 12.69 -13.84 7.37
C VAL A 37 12.39 -15.26 7.85
N LEU A 38 11.35 -15.40 8.66
CA LEU A 38 10.91 -16.66 9.25
C LEU A 38 9.88 -17.36 8.36
N ARG A 39 8.90 -16.61 7.85
CA ARG A 39 7.81 -17.15 7.03
C ARG A 39 7.07 -16.06 6.26
N PHE A 40 6.30 -16.49 5.27
CA PHE A 40 5.30 -15.67 4.59
C PHE A 40 3.89 -16.10 5.01
N LEU A 41 3.06 -15.11 5.33
CA LEU A 41 1.67 -15.26 5.74
C LEU A 41 0.77 -14.67 4.65
N PRO A 42 0.03 -15.49 3.89
CA PRO A 42 -0.92 -14.98 2.91
C PRO A 42 -2.24 -14.61 3.61
N LEU A 43 -2.58 -13.32 3.59
CA LEU A 43 -3.84 -12.79 4.12
C LEU A 43 -4.82 -12.62 2.96
N THR A 44 -5.69 -13.60 2.80
CA THR A 44 -6.55 -13.74 1.60
C THR A 44 -7.87 -12.97 1.67
N SER A 45 -8.10 -12.21 2.73
CA SER A 45 -9.31 -11.40 2.94
C SER A 45 -9.04 -10.22 3.88
N TRP A 46 -9.94 -9.24 3.88
CA TRP A 46 -9.92 -8.13 4.83
C TRP A 46 -10.00 -8.61 6.28
N ALA A 47 -10.90 -9.54 6.60
CA ALA A 47 -11.01 -10.10 7.94
C ALA A 47 -9.70 -10.77 8.40
N ALA A 48 -9.00 -11.47 7.51
CA ALA A 48 -7.70 -12.06 7.84
C ALA A 48 -6.63 -10.97 8.10
N PHE A 49 -6.65 -9.88 7.33
CA PHE A 49 -5.76 -8.74 7.53
C PHE A 49 -6.03 -8.00 8.84
N GLU A 50 -7.31 -7.75 9.17
CA GLU A 50 -7.72 -7.12 10.44
C GLU A 50 -7.37 -7.98 11.66
N LEU A 51 -7.60 -9.30 11.58
CA LEU A 51 -7.17 -10.22 12.63
C LEU A 51 -5.65 -10.21 12.82
N TRP A 52 -4.89 -10.13 11.73
CA TRP A 52 -3.44 -10.00 11.78
C TRP A 52 -3.01 -8.66 12.39
N LEU A 53 -3.64 -7.54 12.02
CA LEU A 53 -3.39 -6.21 12.63
C LEU A 53 -3.65 -6.22 14.13
N GLY A 54 -4.61 -7.03 14.59
CA GLY A 54 -4.92 -7.25 16.01
C GLY A 54 -3.95 -8.18 16.75
N THR A 55 -2.86 -8.65 16.12
CA THR A 55 -1.91 -9.55 16.77
C THR A 55 -1.29 -8.87 17.99
N PRO A 56 -1.41 -9.46 19.20
CA PRO A 56 -0.89 -8.84 20.42
C PRO A 56 0.65 -8.86 20.47
N GLY A 57 1.20 -7.95 21.27
CA GLY A 57 2.63 -7.85 21.54
C GLY A 57 3.35 -6.80 20.70
N GLU A 58 4.67 -6.70 20.91
CA GLU A 58 5.50 -5.71 20.23
C GLU A 58 5.84 -6.20 18.82
N TRP A 59 5.38 -5.46 17.82
CA TRP A 59 5.77 -5.67 16.44
C TRP A 59 5.86 -4.33 15.68
N LEU A 60 6.64 -4.34 14.61
CA LEU A 60 6.77 -3.26 13.64
C LEU A 60 6.38 -3.79 12.27
N ALA A 61 5.61 -3.02 11.49
CA ALA A 61 5.30 -3.38 10.11
C ALA A 61 5.65 -2.25 9.14
N GLY A 62 6.37 -2.59 8.08
CA GLY A 62 6.46 -1.79 6.86
C GLY A 62 5.42 -2.27 5.87
N VAL A 63 4.60 -1.35 5.35
CA VAL A 63 3.51 -1.68 4.42
C VAL A 63 3.65 -0.86 3.15
N ASP A 64 3.67 -1.53 2.01
CA ASP A 64 3.62 -0.88 0.70
C ASP A 64 2.16 -0.53 0.34
N PHE A 65 1.65 0.54 0.94
CA PHE A 65 0.32 1.04 0.60
C PHE A 65 0.36 1.89 -0.67
N PRO A 66 -0.52 1.66 -1.66
CA PRO A 66 -0.65 2.51 -2.83
C PRO A 66 -1.44 3.77 -2.46
N LEU A 67 -0.87 4.63 -1.62
CA LEU A 67 -1.57 5.78 -1.03
C LEU A 67 -1.73 6.94 -2.01
N SER A 68 -0.82 7.12 -2.97
CA SER A 68 -0.78 8.35 -3.77
C SER A 68 -0.61 8.11 -5.26
N GLN A 69 -0.82 9.18 -6.03
CA GLN A 69 -0.51 9.28 -7.44
C GLN A 69 0.78 10.10 -7.66
N PRO A 70 1.42 10.00 -8.83
CA PRO A 70 2.58 10.82 -9.16
C PRO A 70 2.29 12.32 -9.02
N ARG A 71 3.25 13.10 -8.52
CA ARG A 71 3.07 14.55 -8.31
C ARG A 71 2.70 15.31 -9.59
N CYS A 72 3.21 14.88 -10.74
CA CYS A 72 2.84 15.47 -12.04
C CYS A 72 1.36 15.27 -12.39
N TRP A 73 0.76 14.16 -11.96
CA TRP A 73 -0.66 13.89 -12.15
C TRP A 73 -1.50 14.78 -11.23
N LEU A 74 -1.15 14.85 -9.94
CA LEU A 74 -1.84 15.71 -8.97
C LEU A 74 -1.82 17.19 -9.39
N ALA A 75 -0.68 17.66 -9.90
CA ALA A 75 -0.54 19.02 -10.42
C ALA A 75 -1.41 19.25 -11.67
N ALA A 76 -1.48 18.29 -12.60
CA ALA A 76 -2.31 18.42 -13.81
C ALA A 76 -3.81 18.41 -13.49
N MET A 77 -4.22 17.69 -12.44
CA MET A 77 -5.61 17.66 -11.98
C MET A 77 -6.00 18.86 -11.12
N GLY A 78 -5.01 19.62 -10.61
CA GLY A 78 -5.25 20.72 -9.67
C GLY A 78 -5.76 20.27 -8.31
N TRP A 79 -5.45 19.04 -7.86
CA TRP A 79 -5.99 18.43 -6.63
C TRP A 79 -5.19 18.78 -5.36
N GLY A 80 -4.51 19.92 -5.39
CA GLY A 80 -3.66 20.39 -4.29
C GLY A 80 -2.26 19.79 -4.27
N GLU A 81 -1.48 20.23 -3.29
CA GLU A 81 -0.09 19.79 -3.09
C GLU A 81 0.11 19.00 -1.80
N THR A 82 -0.92 18.97 -0.95
CA THR A 82 -0.88 18.30 0.33
C THR A 82 -1.77 17.06 0.36
N TRP A 83 -1.41 16.11 1.21
CA TRP A 83 -2.18 14.89 1.40
C TRP A 83 -3.66 15.16 1.79
N PRO A 84 -3.97 16.08 2.73
CA PRO A 84 -5.37 16.37 3.07
C PRO A 84 -6.19 16.94 1.92
N GLU A 85 -5.61 17.82 1.09
CA GLU A 85 -6.28 18.38 -0.08
C GLU A 85 -6.62 17.26 -1.10
N MET A 86 -5.67 16.38 -1.36
CA MET A 86 -5.88 15.23 -2.25
C MET A 86 -6.97 14.30 -1.73
N ILE A 87 -6.96 13.97 -0.43
CA ILE A 87 -8.00 13.12 0.19
C ILE A 87 -9.38 13.78 0.11
N ALA A 88 -9.48 15.08 0.33
CA ALA A 88 -10.75 15.81 0.22
C ALA A 88 -11.34 15.72 -1.20
N MET A 89 -10.49 15.84 -2.23
CA MET A 89 -10.91 15.66 -3.63
C MET A 89 -11.34 14.21 -3.91
N LEU A 90 -10.54 13.23 -3.50
CA LEU A 90 -10.84 11.80 -3.68
C LEU A 90 -12.14 11.37 -3.01
N ALA A 91 -12.43 11.90 -1.82
CA ALA A 91 -13.65 11.60 -1.07
C ALA A 91 -14.93 12.05 -1.81
N GLY A 92 -14.82 13.02 -2.72
CA GLY A 92 -15.91 13.49 -3.57
C GLY A 92 -16.14 12.64 -4.84
N LEU A 93 -15.27 11.66 -5.13
CA LEU A 93 -15.32 10.87 -6.35
C LEU A 93 -15.74 9.43 -6.08
N THR A 94 -16.53 8.88 -6.99
CA THR A 94 -16.68 7.43 -7.12
C THR A 94 -15.40 6.81 -7.70
N LYS A 95 -15.24 5.50 -7.50
CA LYS A 95 -14.15 4.75 -8.13
C LYS A 95 -14.15 4.90 -9.65
N ALA A 96 -15.32 4.94 -10.29
CA ALA A 96 -15.44 5.06 -11.74
C ALA A 96 -14.95 6.43 -12.24
N GLU A 97 -15.35 7.50 -11.57
CA GLU A 97 -14.88 8.86 -11.88
C GLU A 97 -13.37 8.99 -11.67
N PHE A 98 -12.85 8.44 -10.58
CA PHE A 98 -11.41 8.44 -10.32
C PHE A 98 -10.62 7.71 -11.42
N VAL A 99 -11.10 6.53 -11.87
CA VAL A 99 -10.47 5.78 -12.97
C VAL A 99 -10.54 6.57 -14.28
N ALA A 100 -11.68 7.22 -14.57
CA ALA A 100 -11.81 8.06 -15.77
C ALA A 100 -10.78 9.20 -15.77
N CYS A 101 -10.59 9.91 -14.65
CA CYS A 101 -9.54 10.94 -14.54
C CYS A 101 -8.14 10.38 -14.83
N LEU A 102 -7.82 9.18 -14.35
CA LEU A 102 -6.52 8.56 -14.62
C LEU A 102 -6.35 8.23 -16.10
N ASP A 103 -7.39 7.67 -16.74
CA ASP A 103 -7.34 7.26 -18.13
C ASP A 103 -7.26 8.47 -19.09
N ASP A 104 -8.01 9.54 -18.80
CA ASP A 104 -7.96 10.80 -19.55
C ASP A 104 -6.56 11.42 -19.51
N TYR A 105 -5.91 11.41 -18.34
CA TYR A 105 -4.53 11.88 -18.22
C TYR A 105 -3.55 11.00 -19.00
N ARG A 106 -3.65 9.67 -18.87
CA ARG A 106 -2.76 8.71 -19.55
C ARG A 106 -2.88 8.81 -21.07
N ALA A 107 -4.06 9.08 -21.60
CA ALA A 107 -4.29 9.26 -23.03
C ALA A 107 -3.49 10.45 -23.60
N GLN A 108 -3.23 11.46 -22.76
CA GLN A 108 -2.49 12.67 -23.14
C GLN A 108 -0.97 12.54 -22.93
N GLN A 109 -0.50 11.47 -22.27
CA GLN A 109 0.93 11.28 -22.01
C GLN A 109 1.66 10.62 -23.18
N PRO A 110 2.90 11.05 -23.49
CA PRO A 110 3.74 10.39 -24.47
C PRO A 110 4.04 8.93 -24.07
N VAL A 111 4.35 8.11 -25.07
CA VAL A 111 4.74 6.70 -24.85
C VAL A 111 5.98 6.67 -23.95
N GLY A 112 5.90 5.94 -22.83
CA GLY A 112 6.96 5.89 -21.81
C GLY A 112 6.74 6.79 -20.59
N ALA A 113 5.81 7.75 -20.65
CA ALA A 113 5.43 8.60 -19.52
C ALA A 113 4.09 8.19 -18.86
N ARG A 114 3.47 7.11 -19.35
CA ARG A 114 2.25 6.54 -18.76
C ARG A 114 2.60 5.82 -17.47
N SER A 115 2.11 6.31 -16.34
CA SER A 115 2.23 5.62 -15.05
C SER A 115 1.48 4.28 -15.06
N ILE A 116 1.89 3.37 -14.17
CA ILE A 116 1.31 2.03 -13.99
C ILE A 116 -0.21 2.16 -13.76
N GLY A 117 -0.96 1.20 -14.31
CA GLY A 117 -2.43 1.09 -14.21
C GLY A 117 -2.96 1.24 -12.78
N ALA A 118 -4.21 1.72 -12.65
CA ALA A 118 -4.91 1.70 -11.35
C ALA A 118 -5.29 0.27 -10.96
#